data_AF-A0A6P0Z0Q4-F1
#
_entry.id   AF-A0A6P0Z0Q4-F1
#
_cell.length_a   1.000
_cell.length_b   1.000
_cell.length_c   1.000
_cell.angle_alpha   90.00
_cell.angle_beta   90.00
_cell.angle_gamma   90.00
#
_symmetry.space_group_name_H-M   'P 1'
#
loop_
_entity.id
_entity.type
_entity.pdbx_description
1 polymer ?
#
loop_
_entity_poly.entity_id
_entity_poly.type
_entity_poly.pdbx_seq_one_letter_code
_entity_poly.pdbx_strand_id
1 'polypeptide(L)'
;MTQAVDGLSGKNRRKVHMLKVALEAAEVECDRLHQEMQELVQYTDAELSHLKQEIERITKERDELQLQVLILEEEQDIQAQTHTEEANESPTTISISGVQREETTPALPVPSSTQPSQTHAPHTATPTSTTTEGSVLSTHLPPDSPLIDLSDLRIALVGGHPTTRRGVIQELQSHYGLKHFVEIPRMSEVNTSRNRVKSKIYRCNLVVLITGYMSHRLTEIVFSLKDAGALAGDVVQLNCKGKSGVLRGILEHVESRAT
;
A
#
# COMPACT_ATOMS: atom_id res chain seq x y z
N MET A 1 -89.32 -31.74 -2.48
CA MET A 1 -88.25 -30.81 -2.89
C MET A 1 -87.01 -31.12 -2.05
N THR A 2 -86.17 -32.03 -2.53
CA THR A 2 -84.89 -32.36 -1.91
C THR A 2 -83.80 -31.84 -2.85
N GLN A 3 -83.27 -30.66 -2.52
CA GLN A 3 -82.19 -30.04 -3.27
C GLN A 3 -80.87 -30.77 -2.98
N ALA A 4 -80.24 -31.24 -4.05
CA ALA A 4 -78.94 -31.88 -4.06
C ALA A 4 -77.84 -30.87 -3.69
N VAL A 5 -77.11 -31.13 -2.60
CA VAL A 5 -76.01 -30.29 -2.09
C VAL A 5 -74.63 -30.91 -2.35
N ASP A 6 -74.52 -31.98 -3.13
CA ASP A 6 -73.32 -32.83 -3.17
C ASP A 6 -72.23 -32.44 -4.20
N GLY A 7 -72.31 -31.26 -4.84
CA GLY A 7 -71.39 -30.88 -5.92
C GLY A 7 -70.06 -30.23 -5.51
N LEU A 8 -69.93 -29.73 -4.28
CA LEU A 8 -68.79 -28.88 -3.88
C LEU A 8 -67.63 -29.64 -3.19
N SER A 9 -67.86 -30.90 -2.78
CA SER A 9 -66.92 -31.66 -1.95
C SER A 9 -65.64 -32.10 -2.69
N GLY A 10 -65.74 -32.47 -3.97
CA GLY A 10 -64.60 -33.00 -4.74
C GLY A 10 -63.53 -31.98 -5.13
N LYS A 11 -63.94 -30.75 -5.49
CA LYS A 11 -63.01 -29.68 -5.90
C LYS A 11 -62.15 -29.20 -4.73
N ASN A 12 -62.75 -29.09 -3.53
CA ASN A 12 -62.04 -28.71 -2.32
C ASN A 12 -61.04 -29.77 -1.90
N ARG A 13 -61.39 -31.07 -1.97
CA ARG A 13 -60.47 -32.16 -1.65
C ARG A 13 -59.21 -32.15 -2.52
N ARG A 14 -59.36 -31.90 -3.83
CA ARG A 14 -58.21 -31.80 -4.76
C ARG A 14 -57.31 -30.60 -4.43
N LYS A 15 -57.90 -29.43 -4.19
CA LYS A 15 -57.13 -28.23 -3.79
C LYS A 15 -56.36 -28.46 -2.49
N VAL A 16 -56.99 -29.05 -1.48
CA VAL A 16 -56.32 -29.37 -0.22
C VAL A 16 -55.17 -30.35 -0.45
N HIS A 17 -55.35 -31.37 -1.27
CA HIS A 17 -54.26 -32.30 -1.60
C HIS A 17 -53.11 -31.60 -2.34
N MET A 18 -53.38 -30.75 -3.33
CA MET A 18 -52.34 -29.99 -4.02
C MET A 18 -51.59 -29.06 -3.08
N LEU A 19 -52.28 -28.38 -2.16
CA LEU A 19 -51.65 -27.52 -1.16
C LEU A 19 -50.78 -28.31 -0.19
N LYS A 20 -51.19 -29.52 0.20
CA LYS A 20 -50.37 -30.41 1.02
C LYS A 20 -49.10 -30.84 0.29
N VAL A 21 -49.20 -31.25 -0.97
CA VAL A 21 -48.04 -31.62 -1.78
C VAL A 21 -47.11 -30.41 -1.99
N ALA A 22 -47.66 -29.22 -2.23
CA ALA A 22 -46.88 -28.00 -2.37
C ALA A 22 -46.19 -27.59 -1.05
N LEU A 23 -46.86 -27.78 0.09
CA LEU A 23 -46.28 -27.53 1.41
C LEU A 23 -45.13 -28.50 1.70
N GLU A 24 -45.34 -29.81 1.48
CA GLU A 24 -44.30 -30.82 1.65
C GLU A 24 -43.08 -30.54 0.74
N ALA A 25 -43.31 -30.15 -0.52
CA ALA A 25 -42.24 -29.77 -1.43
C ALA A 25 -41.48 -28.50 -0.97
N ALA A 26 -42.19 -27.52 -0.43
CA ALA A 26 -41.58 -26.30 0.11
C ALA A 26 -40.78 -26.58 1.38
N GLU A 27 -41.25 -27.46 2.26
CA GLU A 27 -40.53 -27.91 3.45
C GLU A 27 -39.20 -28.58 3.08
N VAL A 28 -39.23 -29.52 2.12
CA VAL A 28 -38.02 -30.18 1.61
C VAL A 28 -37.04 -29.18 1.00
N GLU A 29 -37.52 -28.19 0.25
CA GLU A 29 -36.66 -27.16 -0.34
C GLU A 29 -36.04 -26.23 0.72
N CYS A 30 -36.80 -25.88 1.77
CA CYS A 30 -36.27 -25.12 2.91
C CYS A 30 -35.17 -25.91 3.64
N ASP A 31 -35.36 -27.21 3.87
CA ASP A 31 -34.36 -28.06 4.51
C ASP A 31 -33.08 -28.16 3.64
N ARG A 32 -33.24 -28.31 2.32
CA ARG A 32 -32.14 -28.32 1.35
C ARG A 32 -31.33 -27.01 1.39
N LEU A 33 -32.00 -25.87 1.32
CA LEU A 33 -31.34 -24.55 1.38
C LEU A 33 -30.66 -24.32 2.74
N HIS A 34 -31.26 -24.81 3.84
CA HIS A 34 -30.64 -24.74 5.15
C HIS A 34 -29.33 -25.53 5.20
N GLN A 35 -29.30 -26.73 4.62
CA GLN A 35 -28.10 -27.53 4.50
C GLN A 35 -27.02 -26.83 3.66
N GLU A 36 -27.36 -26.32 2.48
CA GLU A 36 -26.41 -25.60 1.62
C GLU A 36 -25.82 -24.36 2.31
N MET A 37 -26.66 -23.63 3.06
CA MET A 37 -26.19 -22.49 3.86
C MET A 37 -25.21 -22.93 4.94
N GLN A 38 -25.47 -24.04 5.63
CA GLN A 38 -24.54 -24.58 6.65
C GLN A 38 -23.21 -25.02 6.03
N GLU A 39 -23.24 -25.70 4.88
CA GLU A 39 -22.03 -26.10 4.15
C GLU A 39 -21.20 -24.89 3.72
N LEU A 40 -21.86 -23.83 3.22
CA LEU A 40 -21.18 -22.58 2.85
C LEU A 40 -20.54 -21.89 4.05
N VAL A 41 -21.23 -21.83 5.20
CA VAL A 41 -20.69 -21.27 6.45
C VAL A 41 -19.45 -22.05 6.88
N GLN A 42 -19.52 -23.40 6.90
CA GLN A 42 -18.39 -24.25 7.26
C GLN A 42 -17.19 -24.05 6.32
N TYR A 43 -17.44 -23.94 5.02
CA TYR A 43 -16.39 -23.65 4.04
C TYR A 43 -15.72 -22.29 4.31
N THR A 44 -16.51 -21.24 4.55
CA THR A 44 -15.96 -19.90 4.85
C THR A 44 -15.17 -19.88 6.16
N ASP A 45 -15.61 -20.61 7.18
CA ASP A 45 -14.89 -20.71 8.46
C ASP A 45 -13.56 -21.45 8.30
N ALA A 46 -13.52 -22.52 7.49
CA ALA A 46 -12.31 -23.25 7.18
C ALA A 46 -11.30 -22.37 6.42
N GLU A 47 -11.76 -21.64 5.40
CA GLU A 47 -10.91 -20.72 4.62
C GLU A 47 -10.36 -19.57 5.48
N LEU A 48 -11.19 -18.98 6.34
CA LEU A 48 -10.75 -17.95 7.29
C LEU A 48 -9.73 -18.49 8.30
N SER A 49 -9.90 -19.72 8.76
CA SER A 49 -8.94 -20.39 9.64
C SER A 49 -7.59 -20.60 8.94
N HIS A 50 -7.62 -21.07 7.70
CA HIS A 50 -6.43 -21.26 6.87
C HIS A 50 -5.69 -19.94 6.63
N LEU A 51 -6.39 -18.88 6.21
CA LEU A 51 -5.78 -17.56 5.99
C LEU A 51 -5.18 -16.97 7.28
N LYS A 52 -5.81 -17.19 8.44
CA LYS A 52 -5.24 -16.77 9.74
C LYS A 52 -3.93 -17.48 10.04
N GLN A 53 -3.87 -18.80 9.83
CA GLN A 53 -2.64 -19.58 10.02
C GLN A 53 -1.52 -19.09 9.10
N GLU A 54 -1.85 -18.79 7.84
CA GLU A 54 -0.87 -18.28 6.87
C GLU A 54 -0.35 -16.89 7.24
N ILE A 55 -1.23 -15.99 7.70
CA ILE A 55 -0.81 -14.67 8.22
C ILE A 55 0.11 -14.83 9.43
N GLU A 56 -0.21 -15.74 10.35
CA GLU A 56 0.64 -16.03 11.51
C GLU A 56 2.01 -16.57 11.09
N ARG A 57 2.05 -17.48 10.11
CA ARG A 57 3.28 -18.02 9.53
C ARG A 57 4.16 -16.93 8.93
N ILE A 58 3.58 -16.08 8.07
CA ILE A 58 4.30 -14.97 7.43
C ILE A 58 4.79 -13.95 8.47
N THR A 59 4.00 -13.71 9.52
CA THR A 59 4.41 -12.80 10.60
C THR A 59 5.63 -13.34 11.34
N LYS A 60 5.66 -14.63 11.66
CA LYS A 60 6.84 -15.27 12.29
C LYS A 60 8.08 -15.20 11.39
N GLU A 61 7.92 -15.51 10.10
CA GLU A 61 9.01 -15.44 9.12
C GLU A 61 9.56 -14.00 8.99
N ARG A 62 8.68 -12.99 8.98
CA ARG A 62 9.09 -11.59 9.00
C ARG A 62 9.89 -11.25 10.27
N ASP A 63 9.41 -11.67 11.44
CA ASP A 63 10.07 -11.36 12.71
C ASP A 63 11.45 -12.04 12.82
N GLU A 64 11.58 -13.26 12.29
CA GLU A 64 12.86 -13.98 12.18
C GLU A 64 13.85 -13.26 11.25
N LEU A 65 13.39 -12.84 10.06
CA LEU A 65 14.22 -12.06 9.13
C LEU A 65 14.61 -10.70 9.71
N GLN A 66 13.73 -10.04 10.46
CA GLN A 66 14.06 -8.78 11.14
C GLN A 66 15.15 -8.97 12.19
N LEU A 67 15.12 -10.08 12.94
CA LEU A 67 16.18 -10.42 13.88
C LEU A 67 17.51 -10.68 13.17
N GLN A 68 17.48 -11.38 12.02
CA GLN A 68 18.68 -11.63 11.23
C GLN A 68 19.31 -10.34 10.68
N VAL A 69 18.49 -9.40 10.18
CA VAL A 69 18.97 -8.09 9.73
C VAL A 69 19.65 -7.34 10.87
N LEU A 70 19.07 -7.34 12.07
CA LEU A 70 19.65 -6.69 13.25
C LEU A 70 21.03 -7.27 13.61
N ILE A 71 21.19 -8.60 13.57
CA ILE A 71 22.47 -9.26 13.83
C ILE A 71 23.52 -8.85 12.79
N LEU A 72 23.14 -8.83 11.51
CA LEU A 72 24.06 -8.44 10.42
C LEU A 72 24.47 -6.96 10.50
N GLU A 73 23.56 -6.07 10.91
CA GLU A 73 23.87 -4.67 11.17
C GLU A 73 24.90 -4.52 12.30
N GLU A 74 24.76 -5.28 13.40
CA GLU A 74 25.72 -5.30 14.50
C GLU A 74 27.11 -5.83 14.05
N GLU A 75 27.15 -6.90 13.25
CA GLU A 75 28.40 -7.41 12.69
C GLU A 75 29.11 -6.40 11.78
N GLN A 76 28.36 -5.64 10.97
CA GLN A 76 28.93 -4.59 10.12
C GLN A 76 29.51 -3.43 10.96
N ASP A 77 28.84 -3.05 12.04
CA ASP A 77 29.33 -2.00 12.94
C ASP A 77 30.64 -2.41 13.63
N ILE A 78 30.76 -3.68 14.06
CA ILE A 78 32.00 -4.22 14.64
C ILE A 78 33.14 -4.19 13.61
N GLN A 79 32.89 -4.63 12.37
CA GLN A 79 33.89 -4.61 11.30
C GLN A 79 34.36 -3.17 10.97
N ALA A 80 33.43 -2.21 10.97
CA ALA A 80 33.76 -0.80 10.73
C ALA A 80 34.65 -0.22 11.84
N GLN A 81 34.43 -0.61 13.09
CA GLN A 81 35.27 -0.20 14.22
C GLN A 81 36.69 -0.78 14.12
N THR A 82 36.83 -2.07 13.80
CA THR A 82 38.16 -2.71 13.68
C THR A 82 39.01 -2.08 12.57
N HIS A 83 38.40 -1.71 11.45
CA HIS A 83 39.14 -1.04 10.36
C HIS A 83 39.55 0.41 10.70
N THR A 84 38.82 1.08 11.60
CA THR A 84 39.15 2.46 12.02
C THR A 84 40.33 2.49 12.99
N GLU A 85 40.47 1.49 13.85
CA GLU A 85 41.59 1.38 14.80
C GLU A 85 42.92 1.05 14.09
N GLU A 86 42.93 0.14 13.12
CA GLU A 86 44.15 -0.21 12.35
C GLU A 86 44.70 0.99 11.55
N ALA A 87 43.84 1.90 11.09
CA ALA A 87 44.26 3.10 10.36
C ALA A 87 44.97 4.14 11.26
N ASN A 88 44.76 4.08 12.58
CA ASN A 88 45.29 5.07 13.52
C ASN A 88 46.60 4.63 14.20
N GLU A 89 47.00 3.36 14.07
CA GLU A 89 48.24 2.83 14.67
C GLU A 89 49.44 2.71 13.71
N SER A 90 49.34 3.18 12.45
CA SER A 90 50.49 3.21 11.55
C SER A 90 51.50 4.31 11.93
N PRO A 91 52.69 3.97 12.45
CA PRO A 91 53.70 4.94 12.83
C PRO A 91 54.42 5.45 11.58
N THR A 92 54.68 6.76 11.62
CA THR A 92 55.69 7.47 10.84
C THR A 92 57.00 6.66 10.75
N THR A 93 57.77 6.89 9.68
CA THR A 93 59.16 6.45 9.37
C THR A 93 59.24 5.08 8.66
N ILE A 94 59.80 4.89 7.45
CA ILE A 94 61.05 5.39 6.84
C ILE A 94 60.94 5.31 5.30
N SER A 95 61.41 6.36 4.61
CA SER A 95 61.79 6.33 3.20
C SER A 95 62.97 5.37 2.96
N ILE A 96 62.92 4.50 1.94
CA ILE A 96 64.09 4.14 1.13
C ILE A 96 63.63 3.78 -0.29
N SER A 97 64.37 4.38 -1.22
CA SER A 97 64.28 4.37 -2.67
C SER A 97 64.28 2.98 -3.32
N GLY A 98 63.52 2.90 -4.42
CA GLY A 98 63.88 2.27 -5.71
C GLY A 98 64.41 0.84 -5.73
N VAL A 99 63.77 -0.02 -6.54
CA VAL A 99 64.40 -0.91 -7.54
C VAL A 99 63.29 -1.57 -8.37
N GLN A 100 63.60 -1.78 -9.64
CA GLN A 100 62.77 -2.29 -10.74
C GLN A 100 62.36 -3.77 -10.62
N ARG A 101 61.31 -4.12 -11.39
CA ARG A 101 60.97 -5.43 -12.01
C ARG A 101 60.71 -6.59 -11.02
N GLU A 102 59.78 -7.50 -11.24
CA GLU A 102 59.48 -8.24 -12.45
C GLU A 102 58.08 -8.85 -12.40
N GLU A 103 57.58 -9.12 -13.60
CA GLU A 103 56.38 -9.82 -14.00
C GLU A 103 56.37 -11.28 -13.50
N THR A 104 55.32 -11.72 -12.79
CA THR A 104 54.93 -13.13 -12.80
C THR A 104 53.50 -13.34 -12.33
N THR A 105 52.67 -13.74 -13.29
CA THR A 105 51.36 -14.37 -13.15
C THR A 105 51.46 -15.63 -12.27
N PRO A 106 50.47 -15.90 -11.41
CA PRO A 106 49.93 -17.25 -11.37
C PRO A 106 48.40 -17.26 -11.38
N ALA A 107 47.90 -18.21 -12.14
CA ALA A 107 46.50 -18.51 -12.35
C ALA A 107 45.91 -19.42 -11.25
N LEU A 108 44.57 -19.37 -11.15
CA LEU A 108 43.62 -20.35 -10.57
C LEU A 108 43.39 -20.28 -9.03
N PRO A 109 42.22 -20.74 -8.50
CA PRO A 109 41.09 -21.45 -9.14
C PRO A 109 39.69 -20.85 -8.89
N VAL A 110 38.79 -21.18 -9.81
CA VAL A 110 37.33 -20.95 -9.76
C VAL A 110 36.69 -21.96 -8.79
N PRO A 111 35.86 -21.53 -7.81
CA PRO A 111 34.99 -22.46 -7.10
C PRO A 111 33.68 -22.66 -7.85
N SER A 112 33.52 -23.88 -8.36
CA SER A 112 32.27 -24.44 -8.86
C SER A 112 31.29 -24.60 -7.70
N SER A 113 30.14 -23.92 -7.74
CA SER A 113 28.98 -24.28 -6.90
C SER A 113 27.88 -24.88 -7.76
N THR A 114 27.69 -26.17 -7.52
CA THR A 114 26.66 -27.07 -8.01
C THR A 114 25.27 -26.55 -7.63
N GLN A 115 24.46 -26.17 -8.62
CA GLN A 115 23.01 -26.04 -8.48
C GLN A 115 22.36 -27.43 -8.42
N PRO A 116 21.41 -27.68 -7.51
CA PRO A 116 20.45 -28.76 -7.67
C PRO A 116 19.36 -28.38 -8.68
N SER A 117 19.16 -29.30 -9.61
CA SER A 117 18.14 -29.33 -10.66
C SER A 117 16.73 -29.10 -10.12
N GLN A 118 16.00 -28.17 -10.73
CA GLN A 118 14.54 -28.26 -10.87
C GLN A 118 14.18 -28.26 -12.36
N THR A 119 13.26 -29.15 -12.68
CA THR A 119 12.95 -29.70 -13.99
C THR A 119 11.54 -29.26 -14.39
N HIS A 120 11.41 -28.55 -15.53
CA HIS A 120 10.24 -28.39 -16.45
C HIS A 120 8.93 -27.79 -15.87
N ALA A 121 8.16 -26.87 -16.48
CA ALA A 121 7.95 -26.39 -17.87
C ALA A 121 7.19 -25.02 -17.87
N PRO A 122 6.51 -24.53 -18.94
CA PRO A 122 7.08 -23.70 -20.01
C PRO A 122 6.36 -22.35 -20.30
N HIS A 123 7.11 -21.39 -20.89
CA HIS A 123 6.72 -20.23 -21.76
C HIS A 123 5.60 -19.28 -21.29
N THR A 124 5.78 -17.95 -21.29
CA THR A 124 5.60 -17.11 -22.50
C THR A 124 5.99 -15.63 -22.24
N ALA A 125 6.78 -15.10 -23.18
CA ALA A 125 6.93 -13.71 -23.63
C ALA A 125 7.39 -12.56 -22.68
N THR A 126 8.64 -12.17 -22.93
CA THR A 126 9.27 -10.83 -22.97
C THR A 126 8.33 -9.68 -23.43
N PRO A 127 8.60 -8.42 -23.03
CA PRO A 127 9.56 -7.63 -23.78
C PRO A 127 10.58 -6.81 -22.96
N THR A 128 11.77 -6.80 -23.56
CA THR A 128 12.98 -6.03 -23.32
C THR A 128 12.76 -4.52 -23.42
N SER A 129 13.39 -3.75 -22.53
CA SER A 129 13.74 -2.34 -22.72
C SER A 129 14.97 -2.05 -21.84
N THR A 130 16.17 -2.34 -22.34
CA THR A 130 17.08 -1.39 -22.98
C THR A 130 17.54 -0.27 -22.04
N THR A 131 18.68 -0.57 -21.40
CA THR A 131 19.64 0.38 -20.84
C THR A 131 19.94 1.51 -21.82
N THR A 132 19.81 2.75 -21.36
CA THR A 132 20.42 3.91 -22.01
C THR A 132 21.06 4.74 -20.92
N GLU A 133 22.35 4.48 -20.70
CA GLU A 133 23.25 5.42 -20.06
C GLU A 133 23.38 6.63 -20.98
N GLY A 134 22.91 7.78 -20.49
CA GLY A 134 22.91 9.06 -21.20
C GLY A 134 23.28 10.17 -20.23
N SER A 135 24.56 10.20 -19.87
CA SER A 135 25.24 11.37 -19.32
C SER A 135 25.29 12.46 -20.39
N VAL A 136 24.55 13.57 -20.21
CA VAL A 136 25.02 14.96 -20.40
C VAL A 136 23.91 15.97 -20.07
N LEU A 137 24.37 17.11 -19.54
CA LEU A 137 23.71 18.42 -19.48
C LEU A 137 22.71 18.71 -18.34
N SER A 138 23.29 19.11 -17.20
CA SER A 138 22.71 20.16 -16.35
C SER A 138 22.45 21.40 -17.22
N THR A 139 21.23 21.53 -17.70
CA THR A 139 20.72 22.76 -18.29
C THR A 139 20.21 23.62 -17.14
N HIS A 140 20.97 24.66 -16.85
CA HIS A 140 20.60 25.81 -16.03
C HIS A 140 19.32 26.42 -16.60
N LEU A 141 18.17 26.02 -16.04
CA LEU A 141 16.86 26.57 -16.38
C LEU A 141 16.76 28.04 -15.90
N PRO A 142 16.17 28.94 -16.72
CA PRO A 142 16.02 30.36 -16.38
C PRO A 142 15.05 30.55 -15.18
N PRO A 143 15.31 31.51 -14.28
CA PRO A 143 14.63 31.63 -12.99
C PRO A 143 13.38 32.54 -13.03
N ASP A 144 12.48 32.39 -14.00
CA ASP A 144 11.36 33.35 -14.17
C ASP A 144 9.95 32.73 -14.27
N SER A 145 9.76 31.45 -13.92
CA SER A 145 8.40 30.99 -13.60
C SER A 145 8.00 31.54 -12.22
N PRO A 146 6.81 32.14 -12.05
CA PRO A 146 6.35 32.65 -10.77
C PRO A 146 6.40 31.52 -9.77
N LEU A 147 7.30 31.64 -8.79
CA LEU A 147 7.45 30.66 -7.74
C LEU A 147 6.16 30.71 -6.93
N ILE A 148 5.28 29.73 -7.14
CA ILE A 148 4.01 29.62 -6.40
C ILE A 148 4.38 29.54 -4.93
N ASP A 149 4.09 30.61 -4.19
CA ASP A 149 4.36 30.65 -2.76
C ASP A 149 3.21 29.94 -2.02
N LEU A 150 3.55 28.86 -1.32
CA LEU A 150 2.62 28.09 -0.48
C LEU A 150 2.77 28.45 1.00
N SER A 151 3.51 29.51 1.35
CA SER A 151 3.83 29.83 2.73
C SER A 151 2.63 30.13 3.62
N ASP A 152 1.56 30.70 3.05
CA ASP A 152 0.30 30.99 3.73
C ASP A 152 -0.69 29.81 3.73
N LEU A 153 -0.42 28.77 2.92
CA LEU A 153 -1.33 27.65 2.75
C LEU A 153 -1.11 26.59 3.83
N ARG A 154 -2.22 26.11 4.42
CA ARG A 154 -2.21 24.98 5.35
C ARG A 154 -2.72 23.73 4.63
N ILE A 155 -1.82 22.81 4.32
CA ILE A 155 -2.15 21.61 3.54
C ILE A 155 -2.27 20.39 4.46
N ALA A 156 -3.34 19.62 4.33
CA ALA A 156 -3.45 18.28 4.91
C ALA A 156 -3.22 17.21 3.85
N LEU A 157 -2.27 16.29 4.07
CA LEU A 157 -2.08 15.10 3.24
C LEU A 157 -2.75 13.91 3.92
N VAL A 158 -3.75 13.32 3.26
CA VAL A 158 -4.54 12.21 3.78
C VAL A 158 -4.27 10.95 2.95
N GLY A 159 -3.73 9.90 3.59
CA GLY A 159 -3.47 8.61 2.95
C GLY A 159 -2.09 8.49 2.29
N GLY A 160 -1.99 7.78 1.17
CA GLY A 160 -0.70 7.58 0.48
C GLY A 160 0.30 6.69 1.25
N HIS A 161 1.43 6.36 0.64
CA HIS A 161 2.53 5.64 1.32
C HIS A 161 3.38 6.62 2.15
N PRO A 162 3.90 6.25 3.34
CA PRO A 162 4.72 7.13 4.18
C PRO A 162 5.91 7.76 3.44
N THR A 163 6.57 7.00 2.57
CA THR A 163 7.67 7.49 1.73
C THR A 163 7.22 8.58 0.75
N THR A 164 6.04 8.41 0.12
CA THR A 164 5.49 9.40 -0.79
C THR A 164 5.13 10.68 -0.05
N ARG A 165 4.44 10.59 1.09
CA ARG A 165 4.06 11.75 1.88
C ARG A 165 5.28 12.57 2.31
N ARG A 166 6.30 11.92 2.89
CA ARG A 166 7.55 12.58 3.29
C ARG A 166 8.23 13.28 2.12
N GLY A 167 8.35 12.60 0.98
CA GLY A 167 8.96 13.19 -0.22
C GLY A 167 8.18 14.40 -0.76
N VAL A 168 6.85 14.33 -0.79
CA VAL A 168 6.00 15.46 -1.20
C VAL A 168 6.15 16.63 -0.23
N ILE A 169 6.08 16.39 1.08
CA ILE A 169 6.24 17.43 2.10
C ILE A 169 7.60 18.11 1.96
N GLN A 170 8.69 17.33 1.89
CA GLN A 170 10.03 17.87 1.76
C GLN A 170 10.18 18.74 0.50
N GLU A 171 9.62 18.31 -0.62
CA GLU A 171 9.71 19.06 -1.88
C GLU A 171 8.85 20.34 -1.85
N LEU A 172 7.65 20.29 -1.26
CA LEU A 172 6.81 21.47 -1.02
C LEU A 172 7.47 22.49 -0.07
N GLN A 173 8.19 22.01 0.95
CA GLN A 173 8.92 22.87 1.88
C GLN A 173 10.14 23.53 1.21
N SER A 174 10.98 22.73 0.55
CA SER A 174 12.25 23.20 -0.02
C SER A 174 12.07 24.11 -1.24
N HIS A 175 11.09 23.82 -2.10
CA HIS A 175 10.93 24.53 -3.38
C HIS A 175 9.79 25.56 -3.39
N TYR A 176 8.75 25.37 -2.56
CA TYR A 176 7.52 26.18 -2.60
C TYR A 176 7.22 26.88 -1.27
N GLY A 177 8.12 26.81 -0.30
CA GLY A 177 8.02 27.57 0.95
C GLY A 177 6.90 27.13 1.90
N LEU A 178 6.36 25.91 1.76
CA LEU A 178 5.27 25.42 2.60
C LEU A 178 5.66 25.41 4.10
N LYS A 179 4.99 26.20 4.93
CA LYS A 179 5.27 26.28 6.38
C LYS A 179 4.41 25.37 7.23
N HIS A 180 3.19 25.10 6.79
CA HIS A 180 2.17 24.45 7.60
C HIS A 180 1.57 23.24 6.90
N PHE A 181 1.86 22.05 7.42
CA PHE A 181 1.31 20.81 6.89
C PHE A 181 0.81 19.90 8.01
N VAL A 182 -0.16 19.05 7.68
CA VAL A 182 -0.71 18.03 8.57
C VAL A 182 -0.75 16.70 7.84
N GLU A 183 -0.15 15.67 8.45
CA GLU A 183 -0.19 14.31 7.92
C GLU A 183 -1.27 13.47 8.61
N ILE A 184 -2.09 12.80 7.79
CA ILE A 184 -3.05 11.79 8.25
C ILE A 184 -2.69 10.45 7.60
N PRO A 185 -2.15 9.50 8.39
CA PRO A 185 -1.87 8.14 7.96
C PRO A 185 -3.11 7.40 7.45
N ARG A 186 -2.88 6.25 6.80
CA ARG A 186 -3.97 5.32 6.48
C ARG A 186 -4.57 4.74 7.77
N MET A 187 -5.84 4.32 7.72
CA MET A 187 -6.47 3.66 8.86
C MET A 187 -5.79 2.36 9.29
N SER A 188 -5.10 1.67 8.37
CA SER A 188 -4.31 0.49 8.67
C SER A 188 -3.04 0.80 9.48
N GLU A 189 -2.51 2.02 9.37
CA GLU A 189 -1.33 2.47 10.12
C GLU A 189 -1.76 2.95 11.52
N VAL A 190 -2.86 3.73 11.59
CA VAL A 190 -3.33 4.32 12.84
C VAL A 190 -4.86 4.32 12.87
N ASN A 191 -5.43 3.81 13.97
CA ASN A 191 -6.87 3.94 14.22
C ASN A 191 -7.24 5.42 14.40
N THR A 192 -7.81 5.98 13.33
CA THR A 192 -8.11 7.41 13.24
C THR A 192 -9.63 7.58 13.21
N SER A 193 -10.19 8.08 14.30
CA SER A 193 -11.63 8.36 14.40
C SER A 193 -12.01 9.66 13.68
N ARG A 194 -13.28 9.79 13.30
CA ARG A 194 -13.85 11.00 12.66
C ARG A 194 -13.49 12.29 13.42
N ASN A 195 -13.58 12.27 14.74
CA ASN A 195 -13.25 13.43 15.58
C ASN A 195 -11.75 13.76 15.53
N ARG A 196 -10.86 12.77 15.52
CA ARG A 196 -9.42 13.00 15.40
C ARG A 196 -9.04 13.56 14.03
N VAL A 197 -9.66 13.06 12.96
CA VAL A 197 -9.50 13.61 11.60
C VAL A 197 -9.95 15.06 11.61
N LYS A 198 -11.19 15.34 12.04
CA LYS A 198 -11.76 16.70 12.11
C LYS A 198 -10.85 17.66 12.86
N SER A 199 -10.41 17.32 14.08
CA SER A 199 -9.56 18.18 14.90
C SER A 199 -8.20 18.49 14.25
N LYS A 200 -7.70 17.61 13.37
CA LYS A 200 -6.45 17.82 12.64
C LYS A 200 -6.62 18.69 11.39
N ILE A 201 -7.67 18.47 10.60
CA ILE A 201 -7.83 19.13 9.29
C ILE A 201 -8.72 20.37 9.30
N TYR A 202 -9.43 20.68 10.40
CA TYR A 202 -10.38 21.80 10.38
C TYR A 202 -9.74 23.17 10.08
N ARG A 203 -8.44 23.34 10.36
CA ARG A 203 -7.68 24.57 10.08
C ARG A 203 -6.96 24.56 8.73
N CYS A 204 -7.11 23.50 7.95
CA CYS A 204 -6.43 23.37 6.67
C CYS A 204 -7.26 24.05 5.57
N ASN A 205 -6.58 24.80 4.71
CA ASN A 205 -7.17 25.48 3.54
C ASN A 205 -7.26 24.53 2.34
N LEU A 206 -6.45 23.48 2.33
CA LEU A 206 -6.43 22.45 1.30
C LEU A 206 -6.26 21.08 1.93
N VAL A 207 -7.14 20.14 1.61
CA VAL A 207 -7.07 18.74 2.03
C VAL A 207 -6.88 17.87 0.79
N VAL A 208 -5.74 17.20 0.70
CA VAL A 208 -5.35 16.38 -0.44
C VAL A 208 -5.50 14.91 -0.08
N LEU A 209 -6.38 14.20 -0.78
CA LEU A 209 -6.54 12.75 -0.65
C LEU A 209 -5.73 12.01 -1.71
N ILE A 210 -4.82 11.14 -1.28
CA ILE A 210 -4.01 10.31 -2.17
C ILE A 210 -4.68 8.93 -2.29
N THR A 211 -5.51 8.75 -3.32
CA THR A 211 -6.49 7.64 -3.37
C THR A 211 -5.96 6.30 -3.85
N GLY A 212 -4.75 6.23 -4.39
CA GLY A 212 -4.13 4.95 -4.78
C GLY A 212 -3.85 3.99 -3.61
N TYR A 213 -4.18 4.39 -2.39
CA TYR A 213 -3.62 3.85 -1.16
C TYR A 213 -4.57 3.98 0.06
N MET A 214 -5.82 4.41 -0.14
CA MET A 214 -6.77 4.71 0.93
C MET A 214 -7.85 3.63 1.05
N SER A 215 -8.33 3.38 2.27
CA SER A 215 -9.59 2.66 2.49
C SER A 215 -10.77 3.58 2.21
N HIS A 216 -11.87 3.03 1.67
CA HIS A 216 -13.11 3.76 1.38
C HIS A 216 -13.60 4.57 2.59
N ARG A 217 -13.46 4.01 3.80
CA ARG A 217 -13.92 4.63 5.05
C ARG A 217 -13.26 5.99 5.36
N LEU A 218 -11.96 6.17 5.10
CA LEU A 218 -11.33 7.48 5.39
C LEU A 218 -11.76 8.54 4.40
N THR A 219 -11.88 8.15 3.13
CA THR A 219 -12.43 8.99 2.06
C THR A 219 -13.85 9.47 2.42
N GLU A 220 -14.74 8.56 2.83
CA GLU A 220 -16.08 8.89 3.30
C GLU A 220 -16.09 9.85 4.49
N ILE A 221 -15.19 9.68 5.45
CA ILE A 221 -15.08 10.59 6.60
C ILE A 221 -14.71 12.00 6.15
N VAL A 222 -13.73 12.15 5.26
CA VAL A 222 -13.29 13.48 4.80
C VAL A 222 -14.39 14.14 3.97
N PHE A 223 -15.03 13.43 3.04
CA PHE A 223 -16.13 13.98 2.25
C PHE A 223 -17.34 14.33 3.11
N SER A 224 -17.75 13.45 4.04
CA SER A 224 -18.84 13.78 4.95
C SER A 224 -18.51 14.90 5.96
N LEU A 225 -17.23 15.23 6.18
CA LEU A 225 -16.83 16.44 6.90
C LEU A 225 -16.91 17.69 6.02
N LYS A 226 -16.58 17.56 4.72
CA LYS A 226 -16.76 18.62 3.72
C LYS A 226 -18.24 18.98 3.55
N ASP A 227 -19.09 17.97 3.34
CA ASP A 227 -20.54 18.14 3.13
C ASP A 227 -21.22 18.76 4.36
N ALA A 228 -20.72 18.46 5.55
CA ALA A 228 -21.18 19.05 6.81
C ALA A 228 -20.67 20.49 7.05
N GLY A 229 -19.87 21.06 6.14
CA GLY A 229 -19.25 22.38 6.30
C GLY A 229 -18.25 22.45 7.46
N ALA A 230 -17.70 21.32 7.90
CA ALA A 230 -16.77 21.26 9.04
C ALA A 230 -15.32 21.56 8.65
N LEU A 231 -15.04 21.69 7.35
CA LEU A 231 -13.72 21.99 6.80
C LEU A 231 -13.73 23.41 6.23
N ALA A 232 -12.72 24.20 6.58
CA ALA A 232 -12.58 25.57 6.08
C ALA A 232 -12.07 25.64 4.64
N GLY A 233 -11.47 24.55 4.15
CA GLY A 233 -10.74 24.48 2.90
C GLY A 233 -11.34 23.55 1.86
N ASP A 234 -10.70 23.55 0.69
CA ASP A 234 -11.08 22.66 -0.40
C ASP A 234 -10.54 21.25 -0.19
N VAL A 235 -11.25 20.30 -0.76
CA VAL A 235 -10.89 18.87 -0.70
C VAL A 235 -10.65 18.40 -2.12
N VAL A 236 -9.43 17.95 -2.39
CA VAL A 236 -8.97 17.49 -3.70
C VAL A 236 -8.61 16.02 -3.62
N GLN A 237 -9.19 15.24 -4.53
CA GLN A 237 -8.92 13.82 -4.66
C GLN A 237 -7.94 13.60 -5.81
N LEU A 238 -6.72 13.17 -5.49
CA LEU A 238 -5.68 12.91 -6.48
C LEU A 238 -5.59 11.41 -6.77
N ASN A 239 -5.96 11.02 -7.98
CA ASN A 239 -5.82 9.65 -8.48
C ASN A 239 -4.45 9.43 -9.14
N CYS A 240 -3.39 9.71 -8.40
CA CYS A 240 -2.03 9.50 -8.88
C CYS A 240 -1.24 8.62 -7.91
N LYS A 241 -0.20 7.97 -8.44
CA LYS A 241 0.77 7.18 -7.68
C LYS A 241 2.12 7.88 -7.73
N GLY A 242 2.89 7.76 -6.65
CA GLY A 242 4.23 8.32 -6.55
C GLY A 242 4.28 9.81 -6.20
N LYS A 243 5.49 10.29 -5.91
CA LYS A 243 5.76 11.65 -5.41
C LYS A 243 5.41 12.73 -6.46
N SER A 244 5.95 12.58 -7.67
CA SER A 244 5.83 13.58 -8.74
C SER A 244 4.38 13.82 -9.18
N GLY A 245 3.56 12.76 -9.24
CA GLY A 245 2.14 12.88 -9.58
C GLY A 245 1.35 13.66 -8.54
N VAL A 246 1.61 13.41 -7.26
CA VAL A 246 0.95 14.13 -6.16
C VAL A 246 1.34 15.60 -6.16
N LEU A 247 2.63 15.91 -6.30
CA LEU A 247 3.12 17.29 -6.40
C LEU A 247 2.45 18.06 -7.53
N ARG A 248 2.46 17.50 -8.75
CA ARG A 248 1.84 18.15 -9.91
C ARG A 248 0.35 18.44 -9.67
N GLY A 249 -0.39 17.48 -9.13
CA GLY A 249 -1.81 17.66 -8.85
C GLY A 249 -2.10 18.71 -7.77
N ILE A 250 -1.20 18.89 -6.79
CA ILE A 250 -1.31 19.96 -5.79
C ILE A 250 -1.08 21.32 -6.45
N LEU A 251 -0.01 21.46 -7.23
CA LEU A 251 0.36 22.72 -7.87
C LEU A 251 -0.69 23.18 -8.88
N GLU A 252 -1.17 22.27 -9.74
CA GLU A 252 -2.23 22.55 -10.71
C GLU A 252 -3.52 23.04 -10.02
N HIS A 253 -3.85 22.47 -8.86
CA HIS A 253 -5.01 22.93 -8.09
C HIS A 253 -4.81 24.30 -7.45
N VAL A 254 -3.59 24.62 -7.01
CA VAL A 254 -3.29 25.94 -6.45
C VAL A 254 -3.27 27.01 -7.55
N GLU A 255 -2.68 26.72 -8.71
CA GLU A 255 -2.67 27.61 -9.87
C GLU A 255 -4.09 27.95 -10.35
N SER A 256 -4.93 26.93 -10.50
CA SER A 256 -6.33 27.12 -10.95
C SER A 256 -7.19 27.93 -9.97
N ARG A 257 -6.77 28.05 -8.70
CA ARG A 257 -7.43 28.89 -7.71
C ARG A 257 -6.91 30.34 -7.69
N ALA A 258 -5.71 30.58 -8.20
CA ALA A 258 -5.10 31.91 -8.22
C ALA A 258 -5.60 32.80 -9.38
N THR A 259 -6.14 32.18 -10.44
CA THR A 259 -6.85 32.82 -11.56
C THR A 259 -8.31 33.07 -11.25
#